data_AF-A0A371PJB6-F1
#
_entry.id   AF-A0A371PJB6-F1
#
_cell.length_a   1.000
_cell.length_b   1.000
_cell.length_c   1.000
_cell.angle_alpha   90.00
_cell.angle_beta   90.00
_cell.angle_gamma   90.00
#
_symmetry.space_group_name_H-M   'P 1'
#
loop_
_entity.id
_entity.type
_entity.pdbx_description
1 polymer ?
#
loop_
_entity_poly.entity_id
_entity_poly.type
_entity_poly.pdbx_seq_one_letter_code
_entity_poly.pdbx_strand_id
1 'polypeptide(L)'
;MLTWLDLFGMKGYYQSEPIALHVDGDGAINHVQWSCIAPADTSVIVLTSISFDGGYDWSEWRQAVNGGSIPDIQPYTPIGGLMLRYRVFLSTTDSMTTPMFEDITFTFEPVIVLDNKGDTACKPEIWMTTSGAGDFSLINTSNRNKEFKIKQLNNNETVYINNELEYIESDLPMVYRYSNFNDQYMTLPQGKNIFRVKGNAKVQFRYQFKLI
;
A
#
# COMPACT_ATOMS: atom_id res chain seq x y z
N MET A 1 32.23 5.93 -28.64
CA MET A 1 32.44 4.67 -29.38
C MET A 1 32.41 3.57 -28.34
N LEU A 2 31.48 2.62 -28.41
CA LEU A 2 31.49 1.42 -27.56
C LEU A 2 32.75 0.62 -27.90
N THR A 3 33.59 0.32 -26.91
CA THR A 3 34.78 -0.50 -27.11
C THR A 3 34.40 -1.98 -27.03
N TRP A 4 35.20 -2.87 -27.64
CA TRP A 4 35.02 -4.32 -27.51
C TRP A 4 35.05 -4.78 -26.03
N LEU A 5 35.75 -4.05 -25.17
CA LEU A 5 35.79 -4.30 -23.72
C LEU A 5 34.43 -4.01 -23.04
N ASP A 6 33.69 -3.00 -23.51
CA ASP A 6 32.34 -2.67 -23.03
C ASP A 6 31.29 -3.75 -23.41
N LEU A 7 31.59 -4.56 -24.44
CA LEU A 7 30.80 -5.72 -24.86
C LEU A 7 31.12 -6.99 -24.05
N PHE A 8 32.30 -7.06 -23.41
CA PHE A 8 32.79 -8.23 -22.68
C PHE A 8 32.52 -8.21 -21.18
N GLY A 9 31.99 -7.10 -20.62
CA GLY A 9 31.48 -7.12 -19.25
C GLY A 9 30.45 -8.23 -19.12
N MET A 10 30.72 -9.22 -18.25
CA MET A 10 29.80 -10.34 -18.04
C MET A 10 28.51 -9.78 -17.46
N LYS A 11 27.47 -9.76 -18.30
CA LYS A 11 26.15 -9.24 -17.95
C LYS A 11 25.20 -10.40 -17.73
N GLY A 12 24.78 -10.61 -16.49
CA GLY A 12 23.64 -11.47 -16.20
C GLY A 12 22.36 -10.70 -16.48
N TYR A 13 21.38 -11.39 -17.08
CA TYR A 13 20.06 -10.85 -17.36
C TYR A 13 19.00 -11.85 -16.94
N TYR A 14 18.01 -11.37 -16.20
CA TYR A 14 16.80 -12.11 -15.92
C TYR A 14 15.60 -11.19 -16.08
N GLN A 15 14.51 -11.71 -16.63
CA GLN A 15 13.21 -11.06 -16.67
C GLN A 15 12.18 -12.05 -16.17
N SER A 16 11.33 -11.60 -15.25
CA SER A 16 10.22 -12.42 -14.75
C SER A 16 9.11 -12.54 -15.79
N GLU A 17 8.34 -13.62 -15.69
CA GLU A 17 7.00 -13.65 -16.26
C GLU A 17 6.11 -12.57 -15.60
N PRO A 18 5.03 -12.12 -16.27
CA PRO A 18 4.03 -11.26 -15.67
C PRO A 18 3.39 -11.89 -14.43
N ILE A 19 3.37 -11.14 -13.33
CA ILE A 19 2.79 -11.52 -12.05
C ILE A 19 1.49 -10.74 -11.87
N ALA A 20 0.36 -11.44 -11.81
CA ALA A 20 -0.94 -10.83 -11.55
C ALA A 20 -1.11 -10.51 -10.05
N LEU A 21 -1.52 -9.28 -9.74
CA LEU A 21 -1.86 -8.86 -8.38
C LEU A 21 -3.37 -9.02 -8.15
N HIS A 22 -3.72 -9.84 -7.17
CA HIS A 22 -5.11 -10.09 -6.74
C HIS A 22 -5.35 -9.48 -5.36
N VAL A 23 -5.12 -8.17 -5.23
CA VAL A 23 -5.36 -7.44 -4.00
C VAL A 23 -6.56 -6.53 -4.21
N ASP A 24 -7.59 -6.70 -3.39
CA ASP A 24 -8.78 -5.86 -3.42
C ASP A 24 -8.57 -4.62 -2.52
N GLY A 25 -8.81 -3.43 -3.08
CA GLY A 25 -8.68 -2.15 -2.37
C GLY A 25 -8.59 -0.97 -3.34
N ASP A 26 -8.72 0.25 -2.82
CA ASP A 26 -8.59 1.48 -3.61
C ASP A 26 -7.13 1.73 -4.05
N GLY A 27 -6.18 1.14 -3.32
CA GLY A 27 -4.76 1.08 -3.65
C GLY A 27 -3.98 0.25 -2.63
N ALA A 28 -2.65 0.31 -2.68
CA ALA A 28 -1.80 -0.30 -1.64
C ALA A 28 -0.52 0.48 -1.34
N ILE A 29 -0.15 0.45 -0.06
CA ILE A 29 1.22 0.71 0.35
C ILE A 29 2.05 -0.50 -0.06
N ASN A 30 3.14 -0.26 -0.78
CA ASN A 30 3.95 -1.30 -1.37
C ASN A 30 5.42 -1.18 -0.94
N HIS A 31 6.07 -2.33 -0.86
CA HIS A 31 7.48 -2.45 -0.54
C HIS A 31 8.11 -3.58 -1.35
N VAL A 32 9.32 -3.33 -1.85
CA VAL A 32 10.11 -4.27 -2.63
C VAL A 32 11.46 -4.46 -1.95
N GLN A 33 11.83 -5.72 -1.72
CA GLN A 33 13.10 -6.08 -1.11
C GLN A 33 13.67 -7.29 -1.82
N TRP A 34 14.99 -7.37 -1.96
CA TRP A 34 15.67 -8.53 -2.53
C TRP A 34 16.95 -8.86 -1.77
N SER A 35 17.32 -10.14 -1.78
CA SER A 35 18.62 -10.61 -1.31
C SER A 35 19.58 -10.77 -2.48
N CYS A 36 20.78 -10.20 -2.34
CA CYS A 36 21.84 -10.33 -3.34
C CYS A 36 23.21 -10.26 -2.70
N ILE A 37 24.17 -10.97 -3.29
CA ILE A 37 25.59 -10.88 -2.97
C ILE A 37 26.24 -10.06 -4.07
N ALA A 38 26.63 -8.82 -3.76
CA ALA A 38 27.32 -7.93 -4.68
C ALA A 38 28.70 -7.59 -4.12
N PRO A 39 29.75 -8.37 -4.47
CA PRO A 39 31.14 -8.05 -4.12
C PRO A 39 31.57 -6.67 -4.65
N ALA A 40 32.70 -6.15 -4.17
CA ALA A 40 33.28 -4.91 -4.68
C ALA A 40 33.40 -4.96 -6.22
N ASP A 41 33.20 -3.82 -6.87
CA ASP A 41 33.24 -3.66 -8.33
C ASP A 41 32.20 -4.47 -9.13
N THR A 42 31.18 -5.01 -8.46
CA THR A 42 30.00 -5.61 -9.10
C THR A 42 28.76 -4.74 -8.92
N SER A 43 27.76 -4.91 -9.79
CA SER A 43 26.48 -4.22 -9.65
C SER A 43 25.28 -5.14 -9.88
N VAL A 44 24.22 -4.87 -9.12
CA VAL A 44 22.90 -5.51 -9.23
C VAL A 44 21.87 -4.41 -9.39
N ILE A 45 21.20 -4.38 -10.54
CA ILE A 45 20.17 -3.38 -10.86
C ILE A 45 18.85 -4.11 -11.06
N VAL A 46 17.84 -3.74 -10.28
CA VAL A 46 16.47 -4.24 -10.41
C VAL A 46 15.60 -3.16 -11.01
N LEU A 47 14.93 -3.49 -12.12
CA LEU A 47 13.96 -2.61 -12.77
C LEU A 47 12.57 -3.27 -12.73
N THR A 48 11.53 -2.46 -12.52
CA THR A 48 10.13 -2.90 -12.49
C THR A 48 9.35 -2.24 -13.62
N SER A 49 8.31 -2.91 -14.09
CA SER A 49 7.37 -2.42 -15.10
C SER A 49 5.98 -2.97 -14.80
N ILE A 50 4.97 -2.17 -15.09
CA ILE A 50 3.59 -2.38 -14.65
C ILE A 50 2.64 -2.30 -15.83
N SER A 51 1.62 -3.14 -15.83
CA SER A 51 0.50 -3.05 -16.75
C SER A 51 -0.81 -2.90 -15.99
N PHE A 52 -1.62 -1.91 -16.41
CA PHE A 52 -2.93 -1.60 -15.84
C PHE A 52 -4.10 -2.26 -16.58
N ASP A 53 -3.81 -2.89 -17.72
CA ASP A 53 -4.81 -3.43 -18.66
C ASP A 53 -4.76 -4.95 -18.80
N GLY A 54 -4.09 -5.65 -17.88
CA GLY A 54 -3.98 -7.10 -17.93
C GLY A 54 -2.92 -7.62 -18.91
N GLY A 55 -1.90 -6.79 -19.19
CA GLY A 55 -0.67 -7.18 -19.87
C GLY A 55 -0.55 -6.70 -21.33
N TYR A 56 -1.47 -5.86 -21.83
CA TYR A 56 -1.41 -5.35 -23.20
C TYR A 56 -0.40 -4.21 -23.31
N ASP A 57 -0.56 -3.16 -22.50
CA ASP A 57 0.37 -2.03 -22.41
C ASP A 57 1.14 -2.04 -21.10
N TRP A 58 2.44 -1.73 -21.19
CA TRP A 58 3.37 -1.75 -20.08
C TRP A 58 4.02 -0.38 -19.89
N SER A 59 4.20 0.01 -18.63
CA SER A 59 4.98 1.19 -18.27
C SER A 59 6.45 1.02 -18.65
N GLU A 60 7.12 2.14 -18.86
CA GLU A 60 8.57 2.22 -19.00
C GLU A 60 9.27 1.54 -17.81
N TRP A 61 10.38 0.88 -18.08
CA TRP A 61 11.15 0.22 -17.03
C TRP A 61 11.78 1.25 -16.10
N ARG A 62 11.43 1.18 -14.81
CA ARG A 62 11.99 2.09 -13.78
C ARG A 62 12.78 1.33 -12.74
N GLN A 63 13.84 1.95 -12.25
CA GLN A 63 14.73 1.34 -11.26
C GLN A 63 14.10 1.34 -9.87
N ALA A 64 14.01 0.15 -9.29
CA ALA A 64 13.62 -0.03 -7.90
C ALA A 64 14.83 0.13 -6.98
N VAL A 65 14.56 0.46 -5.71
CA VAL A 65 15.57 0.54 -4.64
C VAL A 65 15.31 -0.58 -3.64
N ASN A 66 16.36 -1.23 -3.15
CA ASN A 66 16.22 -2.33 -2.21
C ASN A 66 15.67 -1.82 -0.89
N GLY A 67 14.55 -2.38 -0.41
CA GLY A 67 13.81 -1.87 0.75
C GLY A 67 13.00 -0.60 0.45
N GLY A 68 12.79 -0.27 -0.82
CA GLY A 68 12.01 0.89 -1.25
C GLY A 68 10.57 0.53 -1.62
N SER A 69 9.85 1.52 -2.17
CA SER A 69 8.59 1.29 -2.88
C SER A 69 8.84 1.10 -4.37
N ILE A 70 7.91 0.42 -5.03
CA ILE A 70 7.84 0.28 -6.48
C ILE A 70 7.58 1.66 -7.10
N PRO A 71 8.46 2.17 -7.98
CA PRO A 71 8.40 3.56 -8.46
C PRO A 71 7.07 4.00 -9.09
N ASP A 72 6.35 3.09 -9.73
CA ASP A 72 5.12 3.36 -10.47
C ASP A 72 3.83 3.11 -9.65
N ILE A 73 3.95 2.63 -8.41
CA ILE A 73 2.80 2.36 -7.54
C ILE A 73 2.79 3.38 -6.41
N GLN A 74 1.86 4.32 -6.50
CA GLN A 74 1.54 5.23 -5.40
C GLN A 74 0.48 4.57 -4.50
N PRO A 75 0.35 4.97 -3.23
CA PRO A 75 -0.59 4.31 -2.32
C PRO A 75 -2.07 4.40 -2.74
N TYR A 76 -2.41 5.36 -3.60
CA TYR A 76 -3.76 5.52 -4.16
C TYR A 76 -3.91 4.97 -5.59
N THR A 77 -2.88 4.32 -6.12
CA THR A 77 -2.95 3.68 -7.44
C THR A 77 -3.80 2.41 -7.31
N PRO A 78 -4.87 2.24 -8.10
CA PRO A 78 -5.65 1.00 -8.10
C PRO A 78 -4.75 -0.19 -8.45
N ILE A 79 -4.76 -1.21 -7.60
CA ILE A 79 -3.91 -2.40 -7.72
C ILE A 79 -4.68 -3.65 -8.18
N GLY A 80 -6.01 -3.62 -8.13
CA GLY A 80 -6.84 -4.74 -8.54
C GLY A 80 -6.66 -5.05 -10.02
N GLY A 81 -6.17 -6.25 -10.34
CA GLY A 81 -5.95 -6.70 -11.72
C GLY A 81 -4.68 -6.14 -12.37
N LEU A 82 -3.80 -5.47 -11.60
CA LEU A 82 -2.52 -4.99 -12.09
C LEU A 82 -1.57 -6.16 -12.35
N MET A 83 -0.80 -6.08 -13.44
CA MET A 83 0.30 -7.00 -13.69
C MET A 83 1.64 -6.33 -13.42
N LEU A 84 2.51 -7.03 -12.69
CA LEU A 84 3.86 -6.60 -12.36
C LEU A 84 4.86 -7.51 -13.06
N ARG A 85 5.93 -6.94 -13.60
CA ARG A 85 7.11 -7.69 -14.01
C ARG A 85 8.37 -6.99 -13.51
N TYR A 86 9.43 -7.74 -13.31
CA TYR A 86 10.73 -7.20 -12.95
C TYR A 86 11.83 -7.79 -13.83
N ARG A 87 12.93 -7.07 -13.93
CA ARG A 87 14.16 -7.54 -14.56
C ARG A 87 15.37 -7.21 -13.70
N VAL A 88 16.35 -8.09 -13.74
CA VAL A 88 17.59 -7.98 -12.97
C VAL A 88 18.75 -7.94 -13.93
N PHE A 89 19.60 -6.93 -13.78
CA PHE A 89 20.88 -6.84 -14.45
C PHE A 89 21.99 -7.05 -13.44
N LEU A 90 22.88 -7.97 -13.76
CA LEU A 90 24.07 -8.29 -12.99
C LEU A 90 25.27 -7.88 -13.85
N SER A 91 26.22 -7.12 -13.30
CA SER A 91 27.44 -6.76 -14.04
C SER A 91 28.68 -6.92 -13.19
N THR A 92 29.75 -7.39 -13.82
CA THR A 92 31.10 -7.40 -13.24
C THR A 92 32.12 -6.97 -14.30
N THR A 93 33.20 -6.34 -13.84
CA THR A 93 34.39 -6.06 -14.66
C THR A 93 35.50 -7.09 -14.44
N ASP A 94 35.40 -7.91 -13.39
CA ASP A 94 36.35 -8.98 -13.04
C ASP A 94 35.69 -10.36 -13.25
N SER A 95 36.37 -11.25 -13.97
CA SER A 95 35.90 -12.61 -14.26
C SER A 95 35.98 -13.55 -13.05
N MET A 96 36.62 -13.15 -11.95
CA MET A 96 36.73 -13.93 -10.72
C MET A 96 35.71 -13.52 -9.66
N THR A 97 35.06 -12.37 -9.81
CA THR A 97 33.99 -11.91 -8.92
C THR A 97 32.68 -11.85 -9.67
N THR A 98 31.68 -12.62 -9.24
CA THR A 98 30.36 -12.63 -9.88
C THR A 98 29.30 -12.24 -8.85
N PRO A 99 28.46 -11.23 -9.14
CA PRO A 99 27.33 -10.92 -8.29
C PRO A 99 26.26 -12.02 -8.40
N MET A 100 25.57 -12.29 -7.29
CA MET A 100 24.52 -13.30 -7.21
C MET A 100 23.22 -12.66 -6.75
N PHE A 101 22.11 -13.03 -7.40
CA PHE A 101 20.76 -12.65 -7.02
C PHE A 101 20.03 -13.88 -6.50
N GLU A 102 19.46 -13.80 -5.31
CA GLU A 102 18.87 -14.95 -4.63
C GLU A 102 17.35 -14.94 -4.77
N ASP A 103 16.70 -13.94 -4.17
CA ASP A 103 15.25 -13.81 -4.15
C ASP A 103 14.81 -12.35 -4.15
N ILE A 104 13.55 -12.13 -4.53
CA ILE A 104 12.86 -10.86 -4.45
C ILE A 104 11.48 -11.06 -3.86
N THR A 105 11.14 -10.19 -2.92
CA THR A 105 9.86 -10.19 -2.21
C THR A 105 9.16 -8.87 -2.46
N PHE A 106 7.89 -8.95 -2.86
CA PHE A 106 6.99 -7.81 -3.00
C PHE A 106 5.88 -7.93 -1.95
N THR A 107 5.68 -6.89 -1.16
CA THR A 107 4.60 -6.84 -0.16
C THR A 107 3.65 -5.69 -0.46
N PHE A 108 2.35 -5.98 -0.41
CA PHE A 108 1.28 -5.03 -0.66
C PHE A 108 0.34 -5.00 0.54
N GLU A 109 0.14 -3.82 1.11
CA GLU A 109 -0.84 -3.56 2.17
C GLU A 109 -2.00 -2.75 1.57
N PRO A 110 -3.21 -3.33 1.42
CA PRO A 110 -4.34 -2.61 0.85
C PRO A 110 -4.74 -1.42 1.73
N VAL A 111 -5.17 -0.34 1.07
CA VAL A 111 -5.64 0.88 1.73
C VAL A 111 -7.00 1.32 1.21
N ILE A 112 -7.70 2.09 2.04
CA ILE A 112 -8.91 2.82 1.65
C ILE A 112 -8.51 4.26 1.36
N VAL A 113 -8.98 4.81 0.24
CA VAL A 113 -8.65 6.17 -0.19
C VAL A 113 -9.91 7.02 -0.23
N LEU A 114 -9.97 8.04 0.63
CA LEU A 114 -11.05 9.02 0.66
C LEU A 114 -10.54 10.37 0.16
N ASP A 115 -11.07 10.84 -0.97
CA ASP A 115 -10.69 12.14 -1.54
C ASP A 115 -11.67 13.24 -1.13
N ASN A 116 -11.23 14.12 -0.22
CA ASN A 116 -12.00 15.30 0.17
C ASN A 116 -11.81 16.40 -0.87
N LYS A 117 -12.82 16.58 -1.73
CA LYS A 117 -12.85 17.59 -2.79
C LYS A 117 -13.37 18.96 -2.32
N GLY A 118 -13.69 19.11 -1.04
CA GLY A 118 -14.00 20.40 -0.45
C GLY A 118 -12.77 21.31 -0.32
N ASP A 119 -13.00 22.52 0.17
CA ASP A 119 -11.93 23.47 0.53
C ASP A 119 -11.56 23.40 2.02
N THR A 120 -12.34 22.65 2.80
CA THR A 120 -12.20 22.53 4.24
C THR A 120 -12.33 21.09 4.71
N ALA A 121 -11.82 20.82 5.91
CA ALA A 121 -11.87 19.49 6.49
C ALA A 121 -13.32 19.08 6.78
N CYS A 122 -13.66 17.84 6.43
CA CYS A 122 -14.95 17.24 6.78
C CYS A 122 -14.76 16.07 7.76
N LYS A 123 -15.80 15.75 8.52
CA LYS A 123 -15.80 14.60 9.43
C LYS A 123 -16.87 13.60 8.95
N PRO A 124 -16.50 12.35 8.68
CA PRO A 124 -17.43 11.36 8.14
C PRO A 124 -18.32 10.77 9.25
N GLU A 125 -19.40 10.14 8.83
CA GLU A 125 -20.07 9.08 9.58
C GLU A 125 -19.54 7.72 9.10
N ILE A 126 -19.46 6.77 10.01
CA ILE A 126 -18.89 5.44 9.76
C ILE A 126 -19.88 4.40 10.28
N TRP A 127 -20.18 3.41 9.45
CA TRP A 127 -20.78 2.15 9.87
C TRP A 127 -19.75 1.06 9.68
N MET A 128 -19.49 0.28 10.72
CA MET A 128 -18.62 -0.87 10.62
C MET A 128 -19.33 -2.12 11.15
N THR A 129 -19.23 -3.22 10.42
CA THR A 129 -19.71 -4.54 10.87
C THR A 129 -18.52 -5.49 10.88
N THR A 130 -18.15 -5.99 12.05
CA THR A 130 -16.97 -6.85 12.22
C THR A 130 -17.21 -8.26 11.69
N SER A 131 -16.15 -8.89 11.18
CA SER A 131 -16.13 -10.31 10.84
C SER A 131 -15.03 -10.99 11.66
N GLY A 132 -15.40 -11.38 12.88
CA GLY A 132 -14.50 -11.79 13.97
C GLY A 132 -14.48 -10.79 15.13
N ALA A 133 -14.22 -11.28 16.34
CA ALA A 133 -13.98 -10.42 17.50
C ALA A 133 -12.53 -9.88 17.46
N GLY A 134 -12.32 -8.64 17.89
CA GLY A 134 -10.98 -8.05 17.93
C GLY A 134 -10.96 -6.53 17.88
N ASP A 135 -9.76 -5.99 17.66
CA ASP A 135 -9.56 -4.56 17.46
C ASP A 135 -9.76 -4.20 15.99
N PHE A 136 -10.27 -2.99 15.75
CA PHE A 136 -10.29 -2.39 14.42
C PHE A 136 -9.65 -1.01 14.44
N SER A 137 -8.89 -0.70 13.39
CA SER A 137 -8.17 0.55 13.29
C SER A 137 -8.04 1.07 11.86
N LEU A 138 -8.17 2.37 11.70
CA LEU A 138 -7.88 3.12 10.47
C LEU A 138 -6.77 4.13 10.77
N ILE A 139 -5.62 3.97 10.11
CA ILE A 139 -4.47 4.84 10.30
C ILE A 139 -4.32 5.72 9.06
N ASN A 140 -4.51 7.03 9.20
CA ASN A 140 -4.35 7.98 8.11
C ASN A 140 -2.87 8.26 7.84
N THR A 141 -2.30 7.51 6.91
CA THR A 141 -0.89 7.61 6.52
C THR A 141 -0.53 8.93 5.83
N SER A 142 -1.52 9.61 5.21
CA SER A 142 -1.32 10.95 4.63
C SER A 142 -1.55 12.09 5.62
N ASN A 143 -2.01 11.82 6.85
CA ASN A 143 -2.23 12.81 7.90
C ASN A 143 -1.54 12.42 9.21
N ARG A 144 -0.19 12.44 9.20
CA ARG A 144 0.67 12.22 10.39
C ARG A 144 0.37 10.91 11.14
N ASN A 145 -0.08 9.86 10.44
CA ASN A 145 -0.46 8.58 11.02
C ASN A 145 -1.49 8.68 12.15
N LYS A 146 -2.42 9.66 12.07
CA LYS A 146 -3.55 9.73 13.01
C LYS A 146 -4.36 8.44 12.94
N GLU A 147 -4.57 7.83 14.10
CA GLU A 147 -5.22 6.54 14.23
C GLU A 147 -6.63 6.71 14.80
N PHE A 148 -7.65 6.25 14.08
CA PHE A 148 -8.99 5.99 14.61
C PHE A 148 -9.03 4.53 15.03
N LYS A 149 -9.34 4.22 16.30
CA LYS A 149 -9.28 2.85 16.81
C LYS A 149 -10.39 2.54 17.80
N ILE A 150 -11.03 1.38 17.61
CA ILE A 150 -11.95 0.78 18.58
C ILE A 150 -11.42 -0.61 18.93
N LYS A 151 -11.33 -0.89 20.23
CA LYS A 151 -10.82 -2.14 20.77
C LYS A 151 -11.94 -3.10 21.13
N GLN A 152 -11.62 -4.39 21.25
CA GLN A 152 -12.52 -5.39 21.85
C GLN A 152 -13.94 -5.38 21.24
N LEU A 153 -14.02 -5.25 19.92
CA LEU A 153 -15.27 -5.41 19.20
C LEU A 153 -15.68 -6.87 19.23
N ASN A 154 -16.98 -7.09 19.33
CA ASN A 154 -17.55 -8.42 19.32
C ASN A 154 -17.65 -8.91 17.87
N ASN A 155 -17.77 -10.22 17.68
CA ASN A 155 -18.00 -10.78 16.34
C ASN A 155 -19.40 -10.39 15.83
N ASN A 156 -19.51 -10.01 14.55
CA ASN A 156 -20.75 -9.59 13.89
C ASN A 156 -21.43 -8.37 14.53
N GLU A 157 -20.71 -7.58 15.30
CA GLU A 157 -21.21 -6.33 15.85
C GLU A 157 -21.19 -5.24 14.79
N THR A 158 -22.25 -4.44 14.77
CA THR A 158 -22.29 -3.19 14.00
C THR A 158 -22.11 -2.00 14.92
N VAL A 159 -21.09 -1.19 14.65
CA VAL A 159 -20.85 0.08 15.34
C VAL A 159 -21.06 1.23 14.37
N TYR A 160 -21.92 2.17 14.75
CA TYR A 160 -22.11 3.44 14.10
C TYR A 160 -21.34 4.54 14.83
N ILE A 161 -20.62 5.37 14.09
CA ILE A 161 -19.85 6.49 14.61
C ILE A 161 -20.17 7.75 13.82
N ASN A 162 -20.62 8.80 14.51
CA ASN A 162 -20.73 10.14 13.98
C ASN A 162 -19.55 10.99 14.48
N ASN A 163 -18.59 11.29 13.60
CA ASN A 163 -17.38 12.02 14.00
C ASN A 163 -17.62 13.52 14.21
N GLU A 164 -18.73 14.08 13.70
CA GLU A 164 -19.08 15.49 13.93
C GLU A 164 -19.72 15.68 15.30
N LEU A 165 -20.67 14.81 15.66
CA LEU A 165 -21.37 14.83 16.95
C LEU A 165 -20.64 14.08 18.06
N GLU A 166 -19.52 13.45 17.73
CA GLU A 166 -18.73 12.61 18.65
C GLU A 166 -19.55 11.46 19.26
N TYR A 167 -20.53 10.96 18.50
CA TYR A 167 -21.48 9.94 18.95
C TYR A 167 -21.10 8.56 18.46
N ILE A 168 -21.12 7.57 19.35
CA ILE A 168 -20.85 6.16 19.06
C ILE A 168 -22.02 5.32 19.57
N GLU A 169 -22.52 4.42 18.71
CA GLU A 169 -23.59 3.48 19.00
C GLU A 169 -23.22 2.09 18.52
N SER A 170 -23.59 1.08 19.31
CA SER A 170 -23.45 -0.34 18.95
C SER A 170 -24.84 -0.94 18.82
N ASP A 171 -24.99 -1.92 17.91
CA ASP A 171 -26.20 -2.73 17.82
C ASP A 171 -26.36 -3.72 18.99
N LEU A 172 -25.32 -3.89 19.83
CA LEU A 172 -25.37 -4.73 21.00
C LEU A 172 -26.00 -4.02 22.21
N PRO A 173 -26.89 -4.68 22.95
CA PRO A 173 -27.54 -4.09 24.11
C PRO A 173 -26.56 -3.88 25.26
N MET A 174 -26.70 -2.76 25.97
CA MET A 174 -25.94 -2.44 27.18
C MET A 174 -24.41 -2.35 26.98
N VAL A 175 -23.95 -2.09 25.76
CA VAL A 175 -22.52 -1.94 25.45
C VAL A 175 -22.15 -0.46 25.38
N TYR A 176 -21.17 -0.05 26.19
CA TYR A 176 -20.66 1.33 26.22
C TYR A 176 -19.32 1.47 25.48
N ARG A 177 -19.38 1.80 24.19
CA ARG A 177 -18.21 1.77 23.28
C ARG A 177 -17.19 2.88 23.47
N TYR A 178 -17.54 4.00 24.11
CA TYR A 178 -16.57 5.07 24.40
C TYR A 178 -15.39 4.57 25.24
N SER A 179 -15.61 3.61 26.14
CA SER A 179 -14.53 3.00 26.94
C SER A 179 -13.52 2.19 26.11
N ASN A 180 -13.90 1.76 24.90
CA ASN A 180 -13.06 0.99 23.99
C ASN A 180 -12.48 1.84 22.85
N PHE A 181 -12.93 3.10 22.72
CA PHE A 181 -12.48 4.04 21.72
C PHE A 181 -11.20 4.74 22.17
N ASN A 182 -10.39 5.22 21.23
CA ASN A 182 -9.15 5.93 21.53
C ASN A 182 -9.30 7.46 21.59
N ASP A 183 -10.53 7.97 21.66
CA ASP A 183 -10.87 9.40 21.66
C ASP A 183 -10.27 10.19 20.47
N GLN A 184 -10.08 9.51 19.33
CA GLN A 184 -9.58 10.13 18.09
C GLN A 184 -10.63 10.04 16.99
N TYR A 185 -11.53 11.03 16.95
CA TYR A 185 -12.52 11.13 15.90
C TYR A 185 -11.88 11.40 14.54
N MET A 186 -12.38 10.72 13.52
CA MET A 186 -11.89 10.77 12.16
C MET A 186 -12.16 12.15 11.56
N THR A 187 -11.13 12.73 10.93
CA THR A 187 -11.22 13.97 10.17
C THR A 187 -10.55 13.76 8.82
N LEU A 188 -11.17 14.28 7.77
CA LEU A 188 -10.70 14.25 6.39
C LEU A 188 -10.24 15.66 5.99
N PRO A 189 -8.96 16.03 6.19
CA PRO A 189 -8.36 17.19 5.53
C PRO A 189 -8.60 17.21 4.02
N GLN A 190 -8.46 18.39 3.41
CA GLN A 190 -8.56 18.55 1.96
C GLN A 190 -7.59 17.60 1.22
N GLY A 191 -8.07 17.00 0.13
CA GLY A 191 -7.32 16.08 -0.72
C GLY A 191 -7.42 14.61 -0.31
N LYS A 192 -6.45 13.81 -0.76
CA LYS A 192 -6.44 12.35 -0.59
C LYS A 192 -6.06 11.94 0.83
N ASN A 193 -6.98 11.26 1.49
CA ASN A 193 -6.78 10.64 2.79
C ASN A 193 -6.58 9.13 2.61
N ILE A 194 -5.41 8.63 3.00
CA ILE A 194 -4.97 7.27 2.71
C ILE A 194 -4.95 6.47 4.02
N PHE A 195 -5.91 5.56 4.17
CA PHE A 195 -6.11 4.79 5.39
C PHE A 195 -5.56 3.38 5.27
N ARG A 196 -4.54 3.08 6.09
CA ARG A 196 -4.15 1.69 6.37
C ARG A 196 -5.19 1.08 7.32
N VAL A 197 -5.74 -0.06 6.93
CA VAL A 197 -6.73 -0.80 7.70
C VAL A 197 -6.05 -1.88 8.54
N LYS A 198 -6.46 -2.02 9.81
CA LYS A 198 -6.12 -3.16 10.65
C LYS A 198 -7.39 -3.74 11.27
N GLY A 199 -7.50 -5.06 11.26
CA GLY A 199 -8.71 -5.77 11.69
C GLY A 199 -9.66 -6.06 10.53
N ASN A 200 -10.66 -6.90 10.80
CA ASN A 200 -11.56 -7.43 9.79
C ASN A 200 -12.97 -6.89 10.01
N ALA A 201 -13.37 -5.93 9.18
CA ALA A 201 -14.72 -5.36 9.21
C ALA A 201 -15.15 -4.91 7.81
N LYS A 202 -16.45 -4.99 7.56
CA LYS A 202 -17.10 -4.27 6.46
C LYS A 202 -17.30 -2.83 6.92
N VAL A 203 -16.89 -1.86 6.11
CA VAL A 203 -16.94 -0.45 6.50
C VAL A 203 -17.66 0.35 5.42
N GLN A 204 -18.55 1.24 5.85
CA GLN A 204 -19.24 2.21 5.02
C GLN A 204 -18.99 3.61 5.58
N PHE A 205 -18.67 4.54 4.69
CA PHE A 205 -18.49 5.95 5.04
C PHE A 205 -19.60 6.79 4.41
N ARG A 206 -20.09 7.78 5.16
CA ARG A 206 -20.89 8.88 4.62
C ARG A 206 -20.21 10.19 4.99
N TYR A 207 -19.98 11.06 4.04
CA TYR A 207 -19.38 12.37 4.30
C TYR A 207 -19.90 13.40 3.31
N GLN A 208 -19.88 14.66 3.73
CA GLN A 208 -20.26 15.80 2.91
C GLN A 208 -19.07 16.74 2.80
N PHE A 209 -18.74 17.15 1.57
CA PHE A 209 -17.74 18.17 1.34
C PHE A 209 -18.25 19.52 1.85
N LYS A 210 -17.37 20.26 2.52
CA LYS A 210 -17.63 21.63 2.95
C LYS A 210 -16.94 22.57 1.95
N LEU A 211 -17.68 23.60 1.54
CA LEU A 211 -17.25 24.70 0.67
C LEU A 211 -17.58 25.99 1.40
N ILE A 212 -16.63 26.93 1.50
CA ILE A 212 -16.77 28.23 2.18
C ILE A 212 -16.87 29.35 1.15
#